data_AF-A0A7J3TJM5-F1
#
_entry.id   AF-A0A7J3TJM5-F1
#
_cell.length_a   1.000
_cell.length_b   1.000
_cell.length_c   1.000
_cell.angle_alpha   90.00
_cell.angle_beta   90.00
_cell.angle_gamma   90.00
#
_symmetry.space_group_name_H-M   'P 1'
#
loop_
_entity.id
_entity.type
_entity.pdbx_description
1 polymer ?
#
loop_
_entity_poly.entity_id
_entity_poly.type
_entity_poly.pdbx_seq_one_letter_code
_entity_poly.pdbx_strand_id
1 'polypeptide(L)' 'MLRERYSQKGVIRADEKIKPNDVVVYYSSYIIGVGQAVISGREMGKIDGKAIISRRKKLI' A
#
# COMPACT_ATOMS: atom_id res chain seq x y z
N MET A 1 2.90 4.74 -20.73
CA MET A 1 2.36 3.84 -19.69
C MET A 1 3.15 4.07 -18.40
N LEU A 2 2.71 5.01 -17.54
CA LEU A 2 3.44 5.38 -16.32
C LEU A 2 3.16 4.35 -15.21
N ARG A 3 4.11 3.42 -15.00
CA ARG A 3 4.15 2.58 -13.79
C ARG A 3 4.76 3.42 -12.65
N GLU A 4 3.93 4.26 -12.02
CA GLU A 4 4.35 4.93 -10.78
C GLU A 4 4.61 3.88 -9.69
N ARG A 5 5.88 3.75 -9.30
CA ARG A 5 6.32 3.01 -8.13
C ARG A 5 6.04 3.88 -6.91
N TYR A 6 5.06 3.52 -6.09
CA TYR A 6 4.87 4.17 -4.78
C TYR A 6 6.06 3.78 -3.88
N SER A 7 6.93 4.76 -3.63
CA SER A 7 8.02 4.74 -2.66
C SER A 7 7.48 4.96 -1.24
N GLN A 8 8.20 4.44 -0.25
CA GLN A 8 7.90 4.33 1.19
C GLN A 8 7.17 5.44 1.91
N LYS A 9 7.30 6.68 1.45
CA LYS A 9 6.77 7.83 2.18
C LYS A 9 5.23 7.84 2.27
N GLY A 10 4.53 6.80 1.80
CA GLY A 10 3.08 6.77 1.65
C GLY A 10 2.29 6.05 2.76
N VAL A 11 2.86 5.11 3.52
CA VAL A 11 2.07 4.32 4.50
C VAL A 11 2.33 4.81 5.92
N ILE A 12 1.39 5.59 6.44
CA ILE A 12 1.46 6.15 7.80
C ILE A 12 1.11 5.08 8.85
N ARG A 13 0.11 4.24 8.56
CA ARG A 13 -0.38 3.15 9.42
C ARG A 13 -0.91 2.00 8.57
N ALA A 14 -0.84 0.78 9.08
CA ALA A 14 -1.40 -0.42 8.47
C ALA A 14 -1.91 -1.37 9.55
N ASP A 15 -2.89 -2.21 9.22
CA ASP A 15 -3.36 -3.27 10.11
C ASP A 15 -2.27 -4.34 10.25
N GLU A 16 -1.83 -4.60 11.49
CA GLU A 16 -0.78 -5.57 11.79
C GLU A 16 -1.10 -7.01 11.34
N LYS A 17 -2.38 -7.33 11.16
CA LYS A 17 -2.83 -8.65 10.69
C LYS A 17 -2.59 -8.88 9.20
N ILE A 18 -2.32 -7.82 8.44
CA ILE A 18 -2.01 -7.91 7.00
C ILE A 18 -0.75 -8.75 6.80
N LYS A 19 -0.87 -9.76 5.95
CA LYS A 19 0.23 -10.64 5.52
C LYS A 19 0.62 -10.35 4.07
N PRO A 20 1.85 -10.71 3.67
CA PRO A 20 2.22 -10.69 2.26
C PRO A 20 1.22 -11.48 1.41
N ASN A 21 0.89 -10.95 0.24
CA ASN A 21 -0.11 -11.43 -0.72
C ASN A 21 -1.58 -11.21 -0.36
N ASP A 22 -1.90 -10.67 0.81
CA ASP A 22 -3.28 -10.28 1.11
C ASP A 22 -3.77 -9.21 0.14
N VAL A 23 -5.06 -9.28 -0.20
CA VAL A 23 -5.75 -8.16 -0.86
C VAL A 23 -5.98 -7.09 0.20
N VAL A 24 -5.53 -5.87 -0.09
CA VAL A 24 -5.60 -4.74 0.83
C VAL A 24 -6.29 -3.54 0.20
N VAL A 25 -7.00 -2.79 1.03
CA VAL A 25 -7.49 -1.46 0.70
C VAL A 25 -6.53 -0.45 1.31
N TYR A 26 -6.16 0.57 0.54
CA TYR A 26 -5.34 1.69 1.01
C TYR A 26 -5.99 3.00 0.63
N TYR A 27 -5.74 4.04 1.41
CA TYR A 27 -6.32 5.36 1.19
C TYR A 27 -5.42 6.48 1.69
N SER A 28 -5.67 7.68 1.18
CA SER A 28 -5.15 8.95 1.68
C SER A 28 -6.22 10.03 1.49
N SER A 29 -5.89 11.29 1.77
CA SER A 29 -6.80 12.42 1.55
C SER A 29 -7.21 12.62 0.07
N TYR A 30 -6.51 12.01 -0.89
CA TYR A 30 -6.74 12.22 -2.33
C TYR A 30 -7.02 10.94 -3.11
N ILE A 31 -6.76 9.76 -2.53
CA ILE A 31 -6.91 8.49 -3.24
C ILE A 31 -7.50 7.41 -2.34
N ILE A 32 -8.27 6.52 -2.95
CA ILE A 32 -8.58 5.20 -2.42
C ILE A 32 -8.25 4.15 -3.46
N GLY A 33 -7.70 3.02 -3.02
CA GLY A 33 -7.33 1.95 -3.94
C GLY A 33 -7.33 0.57 -3.31
N VAL A 34 -7.29 -0.42 -4.20
CA VAL A 34 -7.17 -1.83 -3.87
C VAL A 34 -5.87 -2.34 -4.48
N GLY A 35 -5.14 -3.12 -3.70
CA GLY A 35 -3.86 -3.69 -4.10
C GLY A 35 -3.56 -5.00 -3.41
N GLN A 36 -2.36 -5.50 -3.63
CA GLN A 36 -1.82 -6.69 -2.98
C GLN A 36 -0.67 -6.27 -2.07
N ALA A 37 -0.70 -6.71 -0.81
CA ALA A 37 0.38 -6.49 0.14
C ALA A 37 1.65 -7.23 -0.31
N VAL A 38 2.80 -6.56 -0.22
CA VAL A 38 4.11 -7.16 -0.51
C VAL A 38 4.82 -7.58 0.78
N ILE A 39 4.56 -6.85 1.86
CA ILE A 39 5.14 -7.04 3.19
C ILE A 39 4.02 -7.08 4.23
N SER A 40 4.32 -7.51 5.45
CA SER A 40 3.34 -7.52 6.54
C SER A 40 2.96 -6.09 6.96
N GLY A 41 1.74 -5.89 7.48
CA GLY A 41 1.30 -4.59 7.96
C GLY A 41 2.19 -4.00 9.06
N ARG A 42 2.79 -4.86 9.89
CA ARG A 42 3.77 -4.45 10.93
C ARG A 42 5.01 -3.78 10.36
N GLU A 43 5.39 -4.14 9.14
CA GLU A 43 6.59 -3.63 8.47
C GLU A 43 6.29 -2.43 7.57
N MET A 44 5.05 -2.29 7.07
CA MET A 44 4.67 -1.26 6.10
C MET A 44 4.98 0.19 6.54
N GLY A 45 4.97 0.46 7.84
CA GLY A 45 5.30 1.78 8.40
C GLY A 45 6.75 1.93 8.92
N LYS A 46 7.59 0.90 8.77
CA LYS A 46 8.92 0.84 9.44
C LYS A 46 10.11 0.78 8.50
N ILE A 47 9.94 0.17 7.32
CA ILE A 47 11.06 -0.10 6.40
C ILE A 47 10.95 0.73 5.13
N ASP A 48 12.10 0.95 4.46
CA ASP A 48 12.43 1.06 3.02
C ASP A 48 11.90 -0.09 2.08
N GLY A 49 11.36 0.11 0.85
CA GLY A 49 10.65 -0.91 0.03
C GLY A 49 9.18 -0.72 -0.49
N LYS A 50 8.80 -1.47 -1.52
CA LYS A 50 7.40 -1.44 -2.02
C LYS A 50 6.44 -2.13 -1.03
N ALA A 51 5.48 -1.40 -0.44
CA ALA A 51 4.50 -1.98 0.50
C ALA A 51 3.29 -2.65 -0.19
N ILE A 52 2.77 -2.04 -1.27
CA ILE A 52 1.55 -2.47 -1.96
C ILE A 52 1.76 -2.48 -3.48
N ILE A 53 1.31 -3.53 -4.15
CA ILE A 53 1.12 -3.57 -5.61
C ILE A 53 -0.31 -3.11 -5.91
N SER A 54 -0.48 -1.84 -6.26
CA SER A 54 -1.78 -1.28 -6.65
C SER A 54 -2.37 -1.99 -7.87
N ARG A 55 -3.66 -2.35 -7.80
CA ARG A 55 -4.44 -2.92 -8.90
C ARG A 55 -5.42 -1.91 -9.49
N ARG A 56 -6.15 -1.19 -8.63
CA ARG A 56 -7.08 -0.13 -9.01
C ARG A 56 -7.04 1.00 -7.98
N LYS A 57 -7.07 2.25 -8.45
CA LYS A 57 -7.19 3.43 -7.59
C LYS A 57 -8.21 4.41 -8.18
N LYS A 58 -8.85 5.18 -7.31
CA LYS A 58 -9.74 6.28 -7.63
C LYS A 58 -9.27 7.53 -6.88
N LEU A 59 -9.22 8.66 -7.59
CA LEU A 59 -8.99 9.97 -6.99
C LEU A 59 -10.28 10.43 -6.29
N ILE A 60 -10.13 11.02 -5.13
CA ILE A 60 -11.21 11.55 -4.29
C ILE A 60 -11.05 13.06 -4.18
#